data_AF-A0A7C8ZYD9-F1
#
_entry.id   AF-A0A7C8ZYD9-F1
#
_cell.length_a   1.000
_cell.length_b   1.000
_cell.length_c   1.000
_cell.angle_alpha   90.00
_cell.angle_beta   90.00
_cell.angle_gamma   90.00
#
_symmetry.space_group_name_H-M   'P 1'
#
loop_
_entity.id
_entity.type
_entity.pdbx_description
1 polymer ?
#
loop_
_entity_poly.entity_id
_entity_poly.type
_entity_poly.pdbx_seq_one_letter_code
_entity_poly.pdbx_strand_id
1 'polypeptide(L)'
;SSILISPYDKSSLKVIEKAIVKSDLDLTPSNDGEVIRLTMPPLTSERRKELLKVVSKLAEEARVAVRNVRRDALKTYEKLKEEKGLSEDNVRGLAADLQTVTEEYIKKVNSVYKQKEEELMKI
;
A
#
# COMPACT_ATOMS: atom_id res chain seq x y z
N SER A 1 -4.59 18.25 12.82
CA SER A 1 -4.31 16.99 13.55
C SER A 1 -2.89 17.04 14.10
N SER A 2 -2.67 16.67 15.36
CA SER A 2 -1.30 16.58 15.94
C SER A 2 -0.91 15.14 16.22
N ILE A 3 0.32 14.78 15.92
CA ILE A 3 0.92 13.49 16.29
C ILE A 3 1.82 13.72 17.50
N LEU A 4 1.75 12.84 18.50
CA LEU A 4 2.60 12.86 19.68
C LEU A 4 3.49 11.61 19.67
N ILE A 5 4.79 11.83 19.78
CA ILE A 5 5.82 10.79 19.81
C ILE A 5 6.44 10.81 21.20
N SER A 6 6.28 9.72 21.94
CA SER A 6 6.94 9.50 23.23
C SER A 6 8.02 8.43 23.05
N PRO A 7 9.31 8.79 23.12
CA PRO A 7 10.38 7.82 22.97
C PRO A 7 10.53 6.97 24.22
N TYR A 8 10.87 5.69 24.04
CA TYR A 8 11.20 4.80 25.16
C TYR A 8 12.46 5.23 25.91
N ASP A 9 13.43 5.84 25.20
CA ASP A 9 14.62 6.44 25.78
C ASP A 9 14.64 7.96 25.52
N LYS A 10 14.58 8.76 26.58
CA LYS A 10 14.61 10.23 26.51
C LYS A 10 15.92 10.77 25.90
N SER A 11 17.02 10.03 25.98
CA SER A 11 18.29 10.43 25.37
C SER A 11 18.20 10.55 23.83
N SER A 12 17.27 9.80 23.23
CA SER A 12 17.06 9.75 21.78
C SER A 12 16.27 10.94 21.20
N LEU A 13 15.68 11.79 22.05
CA LEU A 13 14.83 12.92 21.62
C LEU A 13 15.49 13.79 20.55
N LYS A 14 16.75 14.19 20.75
CA LYS A 14 17.50 15.02 19.80
C LYS A 14 17.76 14.33 18.45
N VAL A 15 17.92 13.01 18.46
CA VAL A 15 18.15 12.23 17.23
C VAL A 15 16.86 12.09 16.44
N ILE A 16 15.75 11.80 17.14
CA ILE A 16 14.42 11.69 16.53
C ILE A 16 14.01 13.04 15.93
N GLU A 17 14.19 14.14 16.66
CA GLU A 17 13.90 15.50 16.18
C GLU A 17 14.66 15.82 14.90
N LYS A 18 15.97 15.57 14.87
CA LYS A 18 16.80 15.77 13.67
C LYS A 18 16.38 14.89 12.50
N ALA A 19 15.98 13.65 12.75
CA ALA A 19 15.52 12.75 11.69
C ALA A 19 14.21 13.23 11.06
N ILE A 20 13.30 13.77 11.87
CA ILE A 20 12.03 14.34 11.38
C ILE A 20 12.30 15.58 10.53
N VAL A 21 13.15 16.51 11.00
CA VAL A 21 13.48 17.72 10.23
C VAL A 21 14.20 17.40 8.90
N LYS A 22 15.01 16.34 8.86
CA LYS A 22 15.68 15.87 7.64
C LYS A 22 14.78 15.07 6.70
N SER A 23 13.57 14.72 7.12
CA SER A 23 12.65 13.94 6.29
C SER A 23 11.95 14.83 5.25
N ASP A 24 11.51 14.24 4.16
CA ASP A 24 10.75 14.92 3.08
C ASP A 24 9.30 15.24 3.47
N LEU A 25 9.02 15.38 4.77
CA LEU A 25 7.69 15.65 5.31
C LEU A 25 7.45 17.15 5.57
N ASP A 26 8.49 17.99 5.50
CA ASP A 26 8.42 19.44 5.79
C ASP A 26 7.73 19.76 7.12
N LEU A 27 7.95 18.92 8.13
CA LEU A 27 7.37 19.07 9.47
C LEU A 27 8.38 19.69 10.43
N THR A 28 7.92 20.66 11.21
CA THR A 28 8.69 21.22 12.33
C THR A 28 8.25 20.55 13.64
N PRO A 29 9.09 19.71 14.28
CA PRO A 29 8.79 19.13 15.58
C PRO A 29 8.84 20.17 16.70
N SER A 30 7.91 20.07 17.64
CA SER A 30 7.95 20.76 18.93
C SER A 30 8.34 19.75 20.00
N ASN A 31 9.44 20.00 20.70
CA ASN A 31 9.98 19.11 21.72
C ASN A 31 9.83 19.80 23.09
N ASP A 32 9.13 19.17 24.02
CA ASP A 32 8.90 19.70 25.39
C ASP A 32 9.83 19.05 26.45
N GLY A 33 10.79 18.24 26.00
CA GLY A 33 11.76 17.55 26.87
C GLY A 33 11.34 16.15 27.30
N GLU A 34 10.09 15.75 27.06
CA GLU A 34 9.62 14.37 27.28
C GLU A 34 8.99 13.77 26.02
N VAL A 35 8.30 14.57 25.22
CA VAL A 35 7.63 14.13 24.00
C VAL A 35 7.94 15.07 22.84
N ILE A 36 7.81 14.54 21.63
CA ILE A 36 7.89 15.31 20.38
C ILE A 36 6.47 15.41 19.80
N ARG A 37 6.01 16.63 19.58
CA ARG A 37 4.72 16.93 18.96
C ARG A 37 4.93 17.40 17.53
N LEU A 38 4.21 16.77 16.61
CA LEU A 38 4.15 17.16 15.20
C LEU A 38 2.79 17.75 14.89
N THR A 39 2.79 18.96 14.35
CA THR A 39 1.59 19.59 13.81
C THR A 39 1.59 19.39 12.31
N MET A 40 0.66 18.60 11.80
CA MET A 40 0.49 18.46 10.35
C MET A 40 -0.28 19.67 9.82
N PRO A 41 0.30 20.47 8.91
CA PRO A 41 -0.46 21.48 8.21
C PRO A 41 -1.56 20.80 7.36
N PRO A 42 -2.68 21.49 7.09
CA PRO A 42 -3.67 20.98 6.16
C PRO A 42 -3.01 20.83 4.77
N LEU A 43 -3.29 19.71 4.10
CA LEU A 43 -2.81 19.49 2.75
C LEU A 43 -3.45 20.49 1.78
N THR A 44 -2.63 21.18 0.99
CA THR A 44 -3.10 22.03 -0.12
C THR A 44 -3.77 21.18 -1.19
N SER A 45 -4.66 21.78 -1.99
CA SER A 45 -5.33 21.10 -3.10
C SER A 45 -4.34 20.54 -4.13
N GLU A 46 -3.22 21.23 -4.35
CA GLU A 46 -2.14 20.78 -5.24
C GLU A 46 -1.45 19.53 -4.68
N ARG A 47 -1.07 19.54 -3.39
CA ARG A 47 -0.45 18.38 -2.75
C ARG A 47 -1.37 17.17 -2.71
N ARG A 48 -2.68 17.37 -2.50
CA ARG A 48 -3.68 16.29 -2.59
C ARG A 48 -3.72 15.65 -3.98
N LYS A 49 -3.67 16.46 -5.06
CA LYS A 49 -3.61 15.97 -6.45
C LYS A 49 -2.33 15.19 -6.73
N GLU A 50 -1.18 15.62 -6.20
CA GLU A 50 0.07 14.87 -6.32
C GLU A 50 0.00 13.51 -5.63
N LEU A 51 -0.49 13.48 -4.39
CA LEU A 51 -0.67 12.25 -3.64
C LEU A 51 -1.65 11.29 -4.34
N LEU A 52 -2.70 11.83 -4.97
CA LEU A 52 -3.63 11.01 -5.76
C LEU A 52 -2.94 10.32 -6.95
N LYS A 53 -2.01 11.00 -7.63
CA LYS A 53 -1.21 10.38 -8.71
C LYS A 53 -0.36 9.23 -8.17
N VAL A 54 0.25 9.41 -6.99
CA VAL A 54 1.04 8.35 -6.34
C VAL A 54 0.15 7.16 -5.98
N VAL A 55 -1.00 7.40 -5.37
CA VAL A 55 -1.97 6.35 -4.99
C VAL A 55 -2.47 5.59 -6.22
N SER A 56 -2.75 6.30 -7.32
CA SER A 56 -3.15 5.68 -8.59
C SER A 56 -2.06 4.79 -9.20
N LYS A 57 -0.80 5.26 -9.19
CA LYS A 57 0.35 4.47 -9.62
C LYS A 57 0.50 3.19 -8.81
N LEU A 58 0.46 3.29 -7.48
CA LEU A 58 0.54 2.12 -6.58
C LEU A 58 -0.61 1.13 -6.80
N ALA A 59 -1.82 1.63 -7.04
CA ALA A 59 -2.97 0.77 -7.34
C ALA A 59 -2.77 0.00 -8.66
N GLU A 60 -2.23 0.64 -9.70
CA GLU A 60 -1.96 -0.07 -10.96
C GLU A 60 -0.83 -1.09 -10.81
N GLU A 61 0.26 -0.74 -10.11
CA GLU A 61 1.34 -1.67 -9.81
C GLU A 61 0.81 -2.91 -9.07
N ALA A 62 -0.08 -2.72 -8.08
CA ALA A 62 -0.72 -3.83 -7.37
C ALA A 62 -1.58 -4.70 -8.30
N ARG A 63 -2.36 -4.11 -9.22
CA ARG A 63 -3.15 -4.88 -10.21
C ARG A 63 -2.25 -5.66 -11.14
N VAL A 64 -1.15 -5.06 -11.62
CA VAL A 64 -0.16 -5.73 -12.47
C VAL A 64 0.47 -6.91 -11.72
N ALA A 65 0.86 -6.74 -10.45
CA ALA A 65 1.41 -7.82 -9.63
C ALA A 65 0.43 -8.99 -9.49
N VAL A 66 -0.85 -8.71 -9.19
CA VAL A 66 -1.91 -9.74 -9.10
C VAL A 66 -2.05 -10.50 -10.43
N ARG A 67 -2.04 -9.79 -11.57
CA ARG A 67 -2.14 -10.43 -12.91
C ARG A 67 -0.91 -11.28 -13.23
N ASN A 68 0.29 -10.85 -12.82
CA ASN A 68 1.52 -11.61 -13.02
C ASN A 68 1.50 -12.91 -12.22
N VAL A 69 1.11 -12.85 -10.94
CA VAL A 69 0.96 -14.06 -10.10
C VAL A 69 -0.03 -15.04 -10.72
N ARG A 70 -1.18 -14.55 -11.23
CA ARG A 70 -2.13 -15.41 -11.96
C ARG A 70 -1.48 -16.08 -13.18
N ARG A 71 -0.72 -15.32 -13.99
CA ARG A 71 -0.05 -15.86 -15.17
C ARG A 71 0.95 -16.96 -14.81
N ASP A 72 1.71 -16.77 -13.74
CA ASP A 72 2.71 -17.75 -13.30
C ASP A 72 2.07 -19.01 -12.70
N ALA A 73 0.95 -18.85 -11.98
CA ALA A 73 0.14 -19.97 -11.51
C ALA A 73 -0.46 -20.78 -12.67
N LEU A 74 -1.00 -20.12 -13.71
CA LEU A 74 -1.51 -20.80 -14.90
C LEU A 74 -0.43 -21.63 -15.63
N LYS A 75 0.76 -21.05 -15.82
CA LYS A 75 1.90 -21.80 -16.38
C LYS A 75 2.27 -23.01 -15.53
N THR A 76 2.14 -22.90 -14.20
CA THR A 76 2.41 -24.00 -13.27
C THR A 76 1.37 -25.12 -13.45
N TYR A 77 0.10 -24.78 -13.63
CA TYR A 77 -0.95 -25.77 -13.91
C TYR A 77 -0.73 -26.49 -15.24
N GLU A 78 -0.30 -25.78 -16.29
CA GLU A 78 0.08 -26.39 -17.56
C GLU A 78 1.23 -27.39 -17.41
N LYS A 79 2.28 -27.03 -16.68
CA LYS A 79 3.39 -27.96 -16.39
C LYS A 79 2.95 -29.18 -15.59
N LEU A 80 2.08 -29.00 -14.59
CA LEU A 80 1.58 -30.12 -13.80
C LEU A 80 0.70 -31.07 -14.63
N LYS A 81 -0.01 -30.56 -15.64
CA LYS A 81 -0.73 -31.38 -16.62
C LYS A 81 0.23 -32.32 -17.37
N GLU A 82 1.35 -31.78 -17.84
CA GLU A 82 2.36 -32.53 -18.61
C GLU A 82 3.17 -33.49 -17.73
N GLU A 83 3.66 -33.02 -16.57
CA GLU A 83 4.60 -33.77 -15.72
C GLU A 83 3.92 -34.79 -14.80
N LYS A 84 2.74 -34.45 -14.28
CA LYS A 84 2.05 -35.25 -13.25
C LYS A 84 0.76 -35.89 -13.75
N GLY A 85 0.46 -35.77 -15.05
CA GLY A 85 -0.73 -36.36 -15.66
C GLY A 85 -2.04 -35.82 -15.11
N LEU A 86 -2.05 -34.56 -14.66
CA LEU A 86 -3.26 -33.90 -14.18
C LEU A 86 -4.32 -33.89 -15.28
N SER A 87 -5.56 -34.28 -14.97
CA SER A 87 -6.64 -34.30 -15.97
C SER A 87 -6.96 -32.89 -16.45
N GLU A 88 -7.49 -32.79 -17.68
CA GLU A 88 -7.90 -31.50 -18.24
C GLU A 88 -9.02 -30.84 -17.43
N ASP A 89 -9.94 -31.64 -16.89
CA ASP A 89 -11.03 -31.16 -16.04
C ASP A 89 -10.51 -30.53 -14.75
N ASN A 90 -9.50 -31.15 -14.12
CA ASN A 90 -8.89 -30.61 -12.91
C ASN A 90 -8.15 -29.29 -13.18
N VAL A 91 -7.42 -29.18 -14.30
CA VAL A 91 -6.75 -27.94 -14.71
C VAL A 91 -7.77 -26.83 -14.97
N ARG A 92 -8.89 -27.14 -15.62
CA ARG A 92 -9.99 -26.18 -15.83
C ARG A 92 -10.60 -25.71 -14.50
N GLY A 93 -10.82 -26.63 -13.55
CA GLY A 93 -11.29 -26.29 -12.21
C GLY A 93 -10.33 -25.35 -11.47
N LEU A 94 -9.05 -25.70 -11.41
CA LEU A 94 -8.02 -24.87 -10.78
C LEU A 94 -7.88 -23.48 -11.44
N ALA A 95 -8.03 -23.40 -12.76
CA ALA A 95 -8.01 -22.14 -13.49
C ALA A 95 -9.24 -21.28 -13.17
N ALA A 96 -10.42 -21.89 -13.02
CA ALA A 96 -11.64 -21.19 -12.61
C ALA A 96 -11.51 -20.63 -11.18
N ASP A 97 -11.03 -21.44 -10.23
CA ASP A 97 -10.81 -21.02 -8.85
C ASP A 97 -9.79 -19.88 -8.78
N LEU A 98 -8.67 -20.03 -9.50
CA LEU A 98 -7.65 -18.99 -9.59
C LEU A 98 -8.22 -17.69 -10.17
N GLN A 99 -9.10 -17.77 -11.16
CA GLN A 99 -9.76 -16.60 -11.74
C GLN A 99 -10.65 -15.90 -10.71
N THR A 100 -11.46 -16.65 -9.96
CA THR A 100 -12.30 -16.10 -8.88
C THR A 100 -11.46 -15.38 -7.83
N VAL A 101 -10.38 -16.00 -7.36
CA VAL A 101 -9.47 -15.38 -6.38
C VAL A 101 -8.81 -14.14 -6.96
N THR A 102 -8.36 -14.17 -8.21
CA THR A 102 -7.76 -13.01 -8.88
C THR A 102 -8.74 -11.85 -8.93
N GLU A 103 -9.99 -12.09 -9.33
CA GLU A 103 -11.03 -11.06 -9.39
C GLU A 103 -11.35 -10.48 -8.02
N GLU A 104 -11.38 -11.31 -6.97
CA GLU A 104 -11.56 -10.85 -5.59
C GLU A 104 -10.45 -9.86 -5.18
N TYR A 105 -9.19 -10.19 -5.40
CA TYR A 105 -8.08 -9.31 -5.05
C TYR A 105 -8.04 -8.03 -5.90
N ILE A 106 -8.41 -8.10 -7.18
CA ILE A 106 -8.57 -6.89 -8.00
C ILE A 106 -9.68 -5.98 -7.44
N LYS A 107 -10.81 -6.55 -7.00
CA LYS A 107 -11.89 -5.78 -6.34
C LYS A 107 -11.40 -5.15 -5.04
N LYS A 108 -10.63 -5.87 -4.21
CA LYS A 108 -10.02 -5.34 -2.98
C LYS A 108 -9.09 -4.16 -3.28
N VAL A 109 -8.19 -4.29 -4.25
CA VAL A 109 -7.30 -3.20 -4.67
C VAL A 109 -8.11 -1.97 -5.10
N ASN A 110 -9.17 -2.16 -5.89
CA ASN A 110 -10.04 -1.06 -6.32
C ASN A 110 -10.78 -0.39 -5.14
N SER A 111 -11.23 -1.18 -4.16
CA SER A 111 -11.92 -0.65 -2.98
C SER A 111 -10.97 0.19 -2.12
N VAL A 112 -9.75 -0.30 -1.87
CA VAL A 112 -8.74 0.42 -1.07
C VAL A 112 -8.31 1.70 -1.80
N TYR A 113 -8.11 1.63 -3.11
CA TYR A 113 -7.83 2.81 -3.93
C TYR A 113 -8.93 3.88 -3.78
N LYS A 114 -10.20 3.51 -3.97
CA LYS A 114 -11.33 4.43 -3.84
C LYS A 114 -11.43 5.03 -2.44
N GLN A 115 -11.28 4.20 -1.41
CA GLN A 115 -11.32 4.67 -0.03
C GLN A 115 -10.22 5.72 0.22
N LYS A 116 -9.00 5.48 -0.27
CA LYS A 116 -7.89 6.42 -0.10
C LYS A 116 -8.05 7.69 -0.93
N GLU A 117 -8.59 7.56 -2.14
CA GLU A 117 -8.95 8.70 -3.00
C GLU A 117 -9.98 9.60 -2.33
N GLU A 118 -11.05 9.02 -1.76
CA GLU A 118 -12.04 9.78 -1.00
C GLU A 118 -11.44 10.44 0.24
N GLU A 119 -10.59 9.74 0.99
CA GLU A 119 -9.91 10.28 2.19
C GLU A 119 -9.03 11.48 1.83
N LEU A 120 -8.32 11.43 0.69
CA LEU A 120 -7.49 12.53 0.21
C LEU A 120 -8.32 13.72 -0.30
N MET A 121 -9.57 13.50 -0.70
CA MET A 121 -10.46 14.55 -1.23
C MET A 121 -11.39 15.13 -0.16
N LYS A 122 -11.65 14.41 0.94
CA LYS A 122 -12.43 14.89 2.08
C LYS A 122 -11.63 15.91 2.90
N ILE A 123 -12.27 17.02 3.29
CA ILE A 123 -11.72 18.06 4.17
C ILE A 123 -12.13 17.74 5.61
#